data_AF-A0AAD6YXQ0-F1
#
_entry.id   AF-A0AAD6YXQ0-F1
#
_cell.length_a   1.000
_cell.length_b   1.000
_cell.length_c   1.000
_cell.angle_alpha   90.00
_cell.angle_beta   90.00
_cell.angle_gamma   90.00
#
_symmetry.space_group_name_H-M   'P 1'
#
loop_
_entity.id
_entity.type
_entity.pdbx_description
1 polymer ?
#
loop_
_entity_poly.entity_id
_entity_poly.type
_entity_poly.pdbx_seq_one_letter_code
_entity_poly.pdbx_strand_id
1 'polypeptide(L)' 'YALRSVLYVGGNHFTTWMIKENGDIWYHDGIETGVTSVAEGNLHSKESLFL' A
#
# COMPACT_ATOMS: atom_id res chain seq x y z
N TYR A 1 2.19 -17.32 -9.98
CA TYR A 1 2.25 -15.84 -9.88
C TYR A 1 1.35 -15.41 -8.74
N ALA A 2 1.78 -14.48 -7.89
CA ALA A 2 1.00 -13.92 -6.80
C ALA A 2 1.02 -12.39 -6.91
N LEU A 3 -0.09 -11.73 -6.54
CA LEU A 3 -0.15 -10.27 -6.50
C LEU A 3 0.83 -9.75 -5.44
N ARG A 4 1.76 -8.88 -5.83
CA ARG A 4 2.79 -8.32 -4.94
C ARG A 4 2.62 -6.84 -4.66
N SER A 5 1.89 -6.13 -5.51
CA SER A 5 1.61 -4.72 -5.29
C SER A 5 0.46 -4.22 -6.15
N VAL A 6 -0.12 -3.09 -5.73
CA VAL A 6 -1.04 -2.29 -6.52
C VAL A 6 -0.53 -0.86 -6.52
N LEU A 7 -0.36 -0.27 -7.70
CA LEU A 7 0.13 1.10 -7.89
C LEU A 7 -0.97 1.93 -8.56
N TYR A 8 -1.36 3.02 -7.92
CA TYR A 8 -2.23 4.04 -8.50
C TYR A 8 -1.38 5.28 -8.82
N VAL A 9 -1.54 5.82 -10.03
CA VAL A 9 -0.82 7.03 -10.47
C VAL A 9 -1.81 8.02 -11.06
N GLY A 10 -1.73 9.28 -10.65
CA GLY A 10 -2.55 10.37 -11.18
C GLY A 10 -1.87 11.72 -11.00
N GLY A 11 -1.63 12.44 -12.10
CA GLY A 11 -0.91 13.71 -12.07
C GLY A 11 0.50 13.54 -11.49
N ASN A 12 0.83 14.33 -10.46
CA ASN A 12 2.11 14.30 -9.74
C ASN A 12 2.05 13.49 -8.42
N HIS A 13 1.10 12.56 -8.32
CA HIS A 13 0.88 11.76 -7.13
C HIS A 13 0.76 10.28 -7.51
N PHE A 14 1.39 9.44 -6.69
CA PHE A 14 1.16 8.00 -6.74
C PHE A 14 0.84 7.48 -5.35
N THR A 15 0.08 6.39 -5.29
CA THR A 15 -0.07 5.61 -4.06
C THR A 15 0.21 4.15 -4.38
N THR A 16 0.85 3.44 -3.45
CA THR A 16 1.16 2.02 -3.64
C THR A 16 0.93 1.22 -2.38
N TRP A 17 0.38 0.02 -2.58
CA TRP A 17 0.33 -1.03 -1.59
C TRP A 17 1.32 -2.12 -1.98
N MET A 18 2.23 -2.47 -1.08
CA MET A 18 3.19 -3.56 -1.27
C MET A 18 2.89 -4.71 -0.32
N ILE A 19 2.78 -5.93 -0.87
CA ILE A 19 2.52 -7.17 -0.13
C ILE A 19 3.84 -7.95 0.00
N LYS A 20 4.38 -8.00 1.21
CA LYS A 20 5.56 -8.80 1.54
C LYS A 20 5.24 -10.29 1.60
N GLU A 21 6.27 -11.13 1.59
CA GLU A 21 6.12 -12.60 1.65
C GLU A 21 5.43 -13.11 2.92
N ASN A 22 5.56 -12.37 4.02
CA ASN A 22 4.89 -12.66 5.29
C ASN A 22 3.44 -12.12 5.36
N GLY A 23 2.93 -11.57 4.26
CA GLY A 23 1.59 -10.97 4.19
C GLY A 23 1.50 -9.56 4.75
N ASP A 24 2.61 -8.93 5.17
CA ASP A 24 2.59 -7.54 5.61
C ASP A 24 2.30 -6.61 4.44
N ILE A 25 1.47 -5.60 4.70
CA ILE A 25 1.06 -4.60 3.73
C ILE A 25 1.67 -3.25 4.11
N TRP A 26 2.35 -2.64 3.14
CA TRP A 26 2.97 -1.33 3.28
C TRP A 26 2.30 -0.36 2.33
N TYR A 27 1.78 0.73 2.87
CA TYR A 27 1.22 1.82 2.09
C TYR A 27 2.24 2.95 1.94
N HIS A 28 2.40 3.42 0.72
CA HIS A 28 3.19 4.61 0.41
C HIS A 28 2.35 5.59 -0.38
N ASP A 29 2.18 6.77 0.18
CA ASP A 29 1.72 7.96 -0.52
C ASP A 29 2.93 8.72 -1.06
N GLY A 30 2.98 8.81 -2.38
CA GLY A 30 4.00 9.47 -3.17
C GLY A 30 3.51 10.78 -3.77
N ILE A 31 2.86 11.65 -2.98
CA ILE A 31 2.84 13.09 -3.29
C ILE A 31 4.30 13.57 -3.35
N GLU A 32 4.61 14.30 -4.43
CA GLU A 32 5.94 14.75 -4.89
C GLU A 32 6.86 15.40 -3.83
N THR A 33 6.40 15.72 -2.61
CA THR A 33 7.18 16.43 -1.58
C THR A 33 6.90 16.05 -0.11
N GLY A 34 6.41 14.84 0.20
CA GLY A 34 6.05 14.52 1.60
C GLY A 34 6.00 13.03 1.91
N VAL A 35 7.14 12.37 1.90
CA VAL A 35 7.29 10.92 2.12
C VAL A 35 6.73 10.52 3.48
N THR A 36 5.53 9.94 3.48
CA THR A 36 4.95 9.26 4.64
C THR A 36 4.65 7.82 4.25
N SER A 37 5.50 6.91 4.72
CA SER A 37 5.27 5.47 4.60
C SER A 37 4.58 5.01 5.88
N VAL A 38 3.43 4.37 5.77
CA VAL A 38 2.62 3.95 6.92
C VAL A 38 2.40 2.45 6.83
N ALA A 39 2.62 1.75 7.94
CA ALA A 39 2.29 0.34 8.05
C ALA A 39 0.76 0.22 8.21
N GLU A 40 0.10 -0.46 7.28
CA GLU A 40 -1.37 -0.52 7.25
C GLU A 40 -1.93 -1.83 7.83
N GLY A 41 -1.08 -2.84 8.03
CA GLY A 41 -1.46 -4.08 8.70
C GLY A 41 -0.95 -5.33 7.98
N ASN A 42 -1.65 -6.45 8.20
CA ASN A 42 -1.29 -7.75 7.66
C ASN A 42 -2.51 -8.38 6.95
N LEU A 43 -2.30 -8.95 5.77
CA LEU A 43 -3.35 -9.51 4.92
C LEU A 43 -4.17 -10.63 5.59
N HIS A 44 -3.66 -11.22 6.68
CA HIS A 44 -4.37 -12.26 7.43
C HIS A 44 -5.42 -11.72 8.42
N SER A 45 -5.44 -10.41 8.72
CA SER A 45 -6.54 -9.82 9.48
C SER A 45 -7.70 -9.46 8.55
N LYS A 46 -8.79 -10.23 8.64
CA LYS A 46 -10.03 -10.05 7.86
C LYS A 46 -10.87 -8.83 8.26
N GLU A 47 -10.33 -7.89 9.02
CA GLU A 47 -11.08 -6.76 9.54
C GLU A 47 -10.58 -5.45 8.92
N SER A 48 -11.49 -4.85 8.15
CA SER A 48 -11.50 -3.46 7.70
C SER A 48 -10.66 -3.13 6.46
N LEU A 49 -11.19 -3.51 5.29
CA LEU A 49 -11.02 -2.72 4.07
C LEU A 49 -12.38 -2.43 3.43
N PHE A 50 -13.21 -1.65 4.13
CA PHE A 50 -14.31 -0.88 3.53
C PHE A 50 -14.47 0.41 4.34
N LEU A 51 -14.04 1.52 3.72
CA LEU A 51 -14.38 2.93 3.94
C LEU A 51 -14.36 3.47 5.38
#